data_AF-A0A836RW79-F1
#
_entry.id   AF-A0A836RW79-F1
#
_cell.length_a   1.000
_cell.length_b   1.000
_cell.length_c   1.000
_cell.angle_alpha   90.00
_cell.angle_beta   90.00
_cell.angle_gamma   90.00
#
_symmetry.space_group_name_H-M   'P 1'
#
loop_
_entity.id
_entity.type
_entity.pdbx_description
1 polymer ?
#
loop_
_entity_poly.entity_id
_entity_poly.type
_entity_poly.pdbx_seq_one_letter_code
_entity_poly.pdbx_strand_id
1 'polypeptide(L)'
;MMATKCCRGNYQPEACRLIEALLKGYSKYFSNDVLNSDGRRLFERLVRLLLETNPGLRRLVYRVRRNPTLEMILRLAEEFYLCDARVLAAEALGLHQPYIYFDKVDLW
;
A
#
# COMPACT_ATOMS: atom_id res chain seq x y z
N MET A 1 -5.57 -15.25 -16.02
CA MET A 1 -5.67 -13.90 -15.41
C MET A 1 -6.13 -14.08 -13.97
N MET A 2 -5.22 -14.04 -12.99
CA MET A 2 -5.62 -14.11 -11.58
C MET A 2 -6.31 -12.80 -11.21
N ALA A 3 -7.58 -12.88 -10.81
CA ALA A 3 -8.22 -11.80 -10.08
C ALA A 3 -7.34 -11.45 -8.89
N THR A 4 -6.88 -10.21 -8.80
CA THR A 4 -6.14 -9.73 -7.64
C THR A 4 -7.07 -9.78 -6.44
N LYS A 5 -6.99 -10.85 -5.63
CA LYS A 5 -7.82 -11.14 -4.44
C LYS A 5 -7.92 -9.95 -3.48
N CYS A 6 -6.93 -9.08 -3.51
CA CYS A 6 -6.80 -7.90 -2.68
C CYS A 6 -7.40 -6.61 -3.28
N CYS A 7 -8.22 -6.68 -4.34
CA CYS A 7 -8.71 -5.46 -5.02
C CYS A 7 -10.22 -5.31 -4.91
N ARG A 8 -10.69 -4.13 -4.48
CA ARG A 8 -12.12 -3.80 -4.57
C ARG A 8 -12.58 -3.87 -6.02
N GLY A 9 -13.71 -4.54 -6.27
CA GLY A 9 -14.10 -4.99 -7.62
C GLY A 9 -14.34 -3.88 -8.66
N ASN A 10 -14.56 -2.64 -8.23
CA ASN A 10 -14.69 -1.49 -9.13
C ASN A 10 -13.34 -0.87 -9.54
N TYR A 11 -12.23 -1.24 -8.91
CA TYR A 11 -10.91 -0.72 -9.24
C TYR A 11 -10.17 -1.61 -10.23
N GLN A 12 -9.38 -0.96 -11.11
CA GLN A 12 -8.53 -1.68 -12.05
C GLN A 12 -7.49 -2.54 -11.30
N PRO A 13 -7.30 -3.83 -11.65
CA PRO A 13 -6.31 -4.70 -11.03
C PRO A 13 -4.88 -4.13 -11.03
N GLU A 14 -4.53 -3.30 -12.02
CA GLU A 14 -3.24 -2.62 -12.06
C GLU A 14 -3.04 -1.65 -10.89
N ALA A 15 -4.08 -0.95 -10.43
CA ALA A 15 -3.97 -0.07 -9.26
C ALA A 15 -3.52 -0.85 -8.01
N CYS A 16 -4.12 -2.03 -7.80
CA CYS A 16 -3.77 -2.93 -6.71
C CYS A 16 -2.34 -3.50 -6.83
N ARG A 17 -1.89 -3.81 -8.05
CA ARG A 17 -0.48 -4.22 -8.28
C ARG A 17 0.51 -3.08 -8.03
N LEU A 18 0.15 -1.85 -8.39
CA LEU A 18 1.03 -0.68 -8.21
C LEU A 18 1.22 -0.34 -6.73
N ILE A 19 0.16 -0.36 -5.93
CA ILE A 19 0.28 -0.11 -4.48
C ILE A 19 1.06 -1.23 -3.78
N GLU A 20 0.84 -2.48 -4.17
CA GLU A 20 1.59 -3.62 -3.63
C GLU A 20 3.09 -3.51 -3.97
N ALA A 21 3.43 -3.18 -5.22
CA ALA A 21 4.81 -2.95 -5.64
C ALA A 21 5.45 -1.77 -4.89
N LEU A 22 4.69 -0.70 -4.65
CA LEU A 22 5.16 0.45 -3.90
C LEU A 22 5.50 0.07 -2.46
N LEU A 23 4.61 -0.65 -1.76
CA LEU A 23 4.77 -1.05 -0.36
C LEU A 23 5.84 -2.13 -0.17
N LYS A 24 5.84 -3.19 -0.99
CA LYS A 24 6.88 -4.24 -0.95
C LYS A 24 8.26 -3.70 -1.31
N GLY A 25 8.31 -2.69 -2.16
CA GLY A 25 9.54 -2.00 -2.56
C GLY A 25 9.92 -0.86 -1.61
N TYR A 26 9.60 -0.92 -0.32
CA TYR A 26 9.83 0.18 0.63
C TYR A 26 11.24 0.77 0.51
N SER A 27 12.28 -0.05 0.63
CA SER A 27 13.69 0.38 0.55
C SER A 27 14.08 1.01 -0.78
N LYS A 28 13.34 0.72 -1.85
CA LYS A 28 13.56 1.27 -3.20
C LYS A 28 12.79 2.57 -3.45
N TYR A 29 11.59 2.69 -2.91
CA TYR A 29 10.64 3.76 -3.26
C TYR A 29 10.49 4.83 -2.18
N PHE A 30 10.99 4.56 -0.97
CA PHE A 30 10.94 5.48 0.15
C PHE A 30 12.35 5.86 0.60
N SER A 31 12.48 7.09 1.11
CA SER A 31 13.66 7.59 1.81
C SER A 31 13.17 8.38 3.01
N ASN A 32 13.57 7.98 4.21
CA ASN A 32 13.08 8.53 5.48
C ASN A 32 11.54 8.57 5.56
N ASP A 33 10.88 7.43 5.32
CA ASP A 33 9.42 7.26 5.28
C ASP A 33 8.67 8.09 4.23
N VAL A 34 9.35 8.81 3.34
CA VAL A 34 8.74 9.65 2.31
C VAL A 34 9.05 9.11 0.92
N LEU A 35 8.09 9.15 0.00
CA LEU A 35 8.33 8.75 -1.39
C LEU A 35 9.49 9.54 -2.02
N ASN A 36 10.49 8.80 -2.52
CA ASN A 36 11.55 9.35 -3.35
C ASN A 36 11.05 9.61 -4.79
N SER A 37 11.96 10.02 -5.68
CA SER A 37 11.60 10.33 -7.08
C SER A 37 10.97 9.16 -7.82
N ASP A 38 11.47 7.94 -7.62
CA ASP A 38 10.96 6.75 -8.29
C ASP A 38 9.64 6.28 -7.68
N GLY A 39 9.51 6.38 -6.35
CA GLY A 39 8.25 6.14 -5.65
C GLY A 39 7.15 7.09 -6.12
N ARG A 40 7.47 8.38 -6.31
CA ARG A 40 6.53 9.37 -6.86
C ARG A 40 6.12 9.04 -8.30
N ARG A 41 7.04 8.57 -9.15
CA ARG A 41 6.69 8.16 -10.52
C ARG A 41 5.72 6.98 -10.53
N LEU A 42 5.95 5.98 -9.67
CA LEU A 42 5.04 4.84 -9.53
C LEU A 42 3.67 5.27 -8.98
N PHE A 43 3.69 6.15 -7.96
CA PHE A 43 2.49 6.72 -7.36
C PHE A 43 1.66 7.51 -8.36
N GLU A 44 2.26 8.31 -9.24
CA GLU A 44 1.52 9.08 -10.24
C GLU A 44 0.82 8.19 -11.28
N ARG A 45 1.37 7.02 -11.59
CA ARG A 45 0.67 6.01 -12.40
C ARG A 45 -0.56 5.47 -11.66
N LEU A 46 -0.40 5.14 -10.37
CA LEU A 46 -1.50 4.70 -9.52
C LEU A 46 -2.62 5.76 -9.46
N VAL A 47 -2.26 7.02 -9.26
CA VAL A 47 -3.23 8.14 -9.16
C VAL A 47 -4.12 8.25 -10.38
N ARG A 48 -3.59 8.05 -11.60
CA ARG A 48 -4.39 8.10 -12.83
C ARG A 48 -5.52 7.08 -12.78
N LEU A 49 -5.20 5.82 -12.48
CA LEU A 49 -6.17 4.73 -12.38
C LEU A 49 -7.20 4.95 -11.26
N LEU A 50 -6.74 5.45 -10.11
CA LEU A 50 -7.62 5.74 -8.98
C LEU A 50 -8.61 6.86 -9.30
N LEU A 51 -8.18 7.93 -9.96
CA LEU A 51 -9.04 9.07 -10.27
C LEU A 51 -9.96 8.84 -11.47
N GLU A 52 -9.58 7.98 -12.40
CA GLU A 52 -10.48 7.46 -13.45
C GLU A 52 -11.63 6.66 -12.84
N THR A 53 -11.33 5.82 -11.84
CA THR A 53 -12.32 4.97 -11.17
C THR A 53 -13.17 5.73 -10.15
N ASN A 54 -12.52 6.53 -9.30
CA ASN A 54 -13.15 7.23 -8.19
C ASN A 54 -12.59 8.66 -8.07
N PRO A 55 -13.20 9.64 -8.77
CA PRO A 55 -12.84 11.05 -8.66
C PRO A 55 -12.96 11.62 -7.24
N GLY A 56 -13.73 10.99 -6.34
CA GLY A 56 -13.88 11.40 -4.94
C GLY A 56 -12.57 11.37 -4.15
N LEU A 57 -11.59 10.56 -4.60
CA LEU A 57 -10.27 10.47 -3.97
C LEU A 57 -9.37 11.68 -4.19
N ARG A 58 -9.76 12.66 -5.03
CA ARG A 58 -8.94 13.85 -5.37
C ARG A 58 -8.36 14.57 -4.15
N ARG A 59 -9.17 14.78 -3.11
CA ARG A 59 -8.72 15.46 -1.89
C ARG A 59 -7.66 14.66 -1.14
N LEU A 60 -7.82 13.33 -1.04
CA LEU A 60 -6.85 12.46 -0.40
C LEU A 60 -5.55 12.40 -1.21
N VAL A 61 -5.66 12.19 -2.53
CA VAL A 61 -4.52 12.20 -3.46
C VAL A 61 -3.71 13.50 -3.35
N TYR A 62 -4.39 14.65 -3.29
CA TYR A 62 -3.71 15.94 -3.13
C TYR A 62 -2.90 16.01 -1.83
N ARG A 63 -3.47 15.52 -0.71
CA ARG A 63 -2.75 15.44 0.57
C ARG A 63 -1.52 14.53 0.47
N VAL A 64 -1.65 13.36 -0.16
CA VAL A 64 -0.52 12.45 -0.39
C VAL A 64 0.56 13.12 -1.23
N ARG A 65 0.23 13.79 -2.34
CA ARG A 65 1.22 14.49 -3.17
C ARG A 65 2.04 15.54 -2.40
N ARG A 66 1.36 16.28 -1.51
CA ARG A 66 1.98 17.31 -0.66
C ARG A 66 2.85 16.72 0.45
N ASN A 67 2.44 15.59 1.01
CA ASN A 67 3.16 14.90 2.09
C ASN A 67 3.11 13.37 1.89
N PRO A 68 3.96 12.80 1.02
CA PRO A 68 3.83 11.40 0.62
C PRO A 68 4.58 10.48 1.58
N THR A 69 4.17 10.51 2.85
CA THR A 69 4.68 9.59 3.87
C THR A 69 4.11 8.19 3.67
N LEU A 70 4.77 7.17 4.20
CA LEU A 70 4.25 5.80 4.25
C LEU A 70 2.83 5.76 4.84
N GLU A 71 2.60 6.47 5.94
CA GLU A 71 1.26 6.54 6.56
C GLU A 71 0.21 7.14 5.61
N MET A 72 0.54 8.19 4.86
CA MET A 72 -0.38 8.75 3.87
C MET A 72 -0.65 7.80 2.71
N ILE A 73 0.33 6.99 2.31
CA ILE A 73 0.18 5.94 1.30
C ILE A 73 -0.70 4.80 1.81
N LEU A 74 -0.51 4.36 3.06
CA LEU A 74 -1.34 3.33 3.70
C LEU A 74 -2.81 3.77 3.80
N ARG A 75 -3.07 5.01 4.22
CA ARG A 75 -4.42 5.59 4.24
C ARG A 75 -5.07 5.64 2.86
N LEU A 76 -4.30 5.86 1.81
CA LEU A 76 -4.83 5.78 0.44
C LEU A 76 -5.12 4.33 0.03
N ALA A 77 -4.28 3.37 0.44
CA ALA A 77 -4.48 1.95 0.15
C ALA A 77 -5.80 1.42 0.73
N GLU A 78 -6.18 1.85 1.93
CA GLU A 78 -7.44 1.48 2.61
C GLU A 78 -8.71 1.77 1.78
N GLU A 79 -8.63 2.67 0.80
CA GLU A 79 -9.76 3.04 -0.07
C GLU A 79 -10.07 1.98 -1.15
N PHE A 80 -9.11 1.12 -1.51
CA PHE A 80 -9.27 0.21 -2.66
C PHE A 80 -8.58 -1.14 -2.54
N TYR A 81 -7.58 -1.27 -1.65
CA TYR A 81 -6.85 -2.52 -1.41
C TYR A 81 -7.47 -3.26 -0.21
N LEU A 82 -7.91 -4.49 -0.45
CA LEU A 82 -8.64 -5.33 0.52
C LEU A 82 -7.72 -6.18 1.41
N CYS A 83 -6.47 -6.41 1.01
CA CYS A 83 -5.50 -7.08 1.86
C CYS A 83 -4.84 -6.09 2.82
N ASP A 84 -4.15 -6.60 3.83
CA ASP A 84 -3.50 -5.75 4.83
C ASP A 84 -2.25 -5.08 4.27
N ALA A 85 -2.40 -3.82 3.86
CA ALA A 85 -1.32 -2.99 3.35
C ALA A 85 -0.24 -2.69 4.42
N ARG A 86 -0.60 -2.68 5.70
CA ARG A 86 0.34 -2.42 6.80
C ARG A 86 1.25 -3.61 7.01
N VAL A 87 0.73 -4.83 6.91
CA VAL A 87 1.54 -6.06 6.94
C VAL A 87 2.57 -6.05 5.80
N LEU A 88 2.16 -5.72 4.57
CA LEU A 88 3.08 -5.63 3.44
C LEU A 88 4.23 -4.63 3.67
N ALA A 89 3.91 -3.46 4.23
CA ALA A 89 4.92 -2.46 4.55
C ALA A 89 5.84 -2.92 5.68
N ALA A 90 5.29 -3.53 6.74
CA ALA A 90 6.06 -4.05 7.87
C ALA A 90 7.02 -5.18 7.46
N GLU A 91 6.58 -6.08 6.58
CA GLU A 91 7.43 -7.10 5.97
C GLU A 91 8.59 -6.47 5.19
N ALA A 92 8.30 -5.47 4.34
CA ALA A 92 9.33 -4.77 3.55
C ALA A 92 10.34 -3.99 4.41
N LEU A 93 9.93 -3.57 5.61
CA LEU A 93 10.78 -2.93 6.60
C LEU A 93 11.59 -3.92 7.45
N GLY A 94 11.35 -5.23 7.32
CA GLY A 94 11.93 -6.25 8.19
C GLY A 94 11.40 -6.19 9.63
N LEU A 95 10.26 -5.50 9.85
CA LEU A 95 9.62 -5.33 11.15
C LEU A 95 8.62 -6.44 11.47
N HIS A 96 8.26 -7.26 10.47
CA HIS A 96 7.45 -8.43 10.73
C HIS A 96 8.33 -9.61 11.15
N GLN A 97 8.39 -9.88 12.45
CA GLN A 97 8.71 -11.23 12.92
C GLN A 97 7.49 -12.10 12.61
N PRO A 98 7.64 -13.29 12.01
CA PRO A 98 6.52 -14.22 11.87
C PRO A 98 5.95 -14.45 13.27
N TYR A 99 4.63 -14.30 13.42
CA TYR A 99 3.94 -14.60 14.68
C TYR A 99 4.41 -15.97 15.20
N ILE A 100 5.26 -15.98 16.22
CA ILE A 100 5.38 -17.14 17.09
C ILE A 100 4.06 -17.10 17.86
N TYR A 101 3.09 -17.91 17.43
CA TYR A 101 2.01 -18.34 18.30
C TYR A 101 2.70 -19.02 19.49
N PHE A 102 2.97 -18.27 20.56
CA PHE A 102 3.03 -18.87 21.88
C PHE A 102 1.60 -19.23 22.20
N ASP A 103 1.21 -20.43 21.82
CA ASP A 103 0.13 -21.14 22.50
C ASP A 103 0.40 -21.04 23.99
N LYS A 104 -0.39 -20.20 24.68
CA LYS A 104 -0.68 -20.44 26.08
C LYS A 104 -1.59 -21.66 26.14
N VAL A 105 -1.04 -22.84 25.89
CA VAL A 105 -1.67 -24.11 26.26
C VAL A 105 -0.56 -25.08 26.62
N ASP A 106 -0.63 -25.56 27.86
CA ASP A 106 0.05 -26.73 28.43
C ASP A 106 1.52 -26.61 28.85
N LEU A 107 1.73 -26.04 30.04
CA LEU A 107 2.71 -26.57 31.00
C LEU A 107 2.04 -26.71 32.37
N TRP A 108 1.63 -27.96 32.64
CA TRP A 108 1.33 -28.64 33.92
C TRP A 108 0.55 -27.89 35.00
#